data_AF-A0A1F4ABZ0-F1
#
_entry.id   AF-A0A1F4ABZ0-F1
#
_cell.length_a   1.000
_cell.length_b   1.000
_cell.length_c   1.000
_cell.angle_alpha   90.00
_cell.angle_beta   90.00
_cell.angle_gamma   90.00
#
_symmetry.space_group_name_H-M   'P 1'
#
loop_
_entity.id
_entity.type
_entity.pdbx_description
1 polymer ?
#
loop_
_entity_poly.entity_id
_entity_poly.type
_entity_poly.pdbx_seq_one_letter_code
_entity_poly.pdbx_strand_id
1 'polypeptide(L)'
;MADEILNRTTYPYQTIVYVSVTYIDKQTGRTVALFDPDAGRQVNGSHASGVVVGRNDVLTAAHVVQLPWWLDQSRYGIKVEVYPGADNDPFSAPLGSYVATSWSNYDVITHLGSISTEQSQYDFALLNFAEPLGDTLGWMRLDSSARSGGSANGTGYPGSGPGMMNASVTYYDDWRYYLYHTSEPLGQGASGGPLWYSNADGTFVLGVLSSGNASTDNYASLAAPGVIEWLNQKMAANDFLIASITGNTIRVSAPWAYITAATAIWASAGTTGLGDTISTAAAYLPVVSLDGGPGTDVLKLTDGGLINLRNIASVEVLDLRGTLTENTVINMSADFTRVYLGPKGDTITVAAAAATVTGGAGNDTIAVGSGNIVIDGSDGIDIIILPLPRAKYQLSVGSSPPPDSVSGNNYTVTSVERVQFADKKLALDLNGAAGDTVKLIGAAFGPQYVANPAFVGAGLAAFDAGMTVQEVAELVLGSSVFQQLAGSLSNAAVVTQLYTSVVGAAPAAADLDTYVGLLDDGMSQAELLVIAANSDMNSQRIDLVGLAGAGVEYV
;
A
#
# COMPACT_ATOMS: atom_id res chain seq x y z
N MET A 1 -54.66 -0.95 -15.14
CA MET A 1 -54.13 0.35 -15.59
C MET A 1 -53.19 0.87 -14.52
N ALA A 2 -52.07 1.49 -14.91
CA ALA A 2 -51.14 2.10 -13.98
C ALA A 2 -51.72 3.38 -13.39
N ASP A 3 -51.52 3.58 -12.09
CA ASP A 3 -51.98 4.75 -11.34
C ASP A 3 -50.78 5.64 -10.94
N GLU A 4 -51.01 6.94 -10.86
CA GLU A 4 -50.00 7.89 -10.39
C GLU A 4 -49.75 7.77 -8.89
N ILE A 5 -48.48 7.77 -8.48
CA ILE A 5 -48.06 7.76 -7.08
C ILE A 5 -47.91 9.18 -6.56
N LEU A 6 -48.85 9.60 -5.71
CA LEU A 6 -48.83 10.93 -5.10
C LEU A 6 -47.89 11.02 -3.87
N ASN A 7 -47.72 9.92 -3.11
CA ASN A 7 -46.87 9.86 -1.90
C ASN A 7 -45.41 9.44 -2.22
N ARG A 8 -44.86 9.98 -3.30
CA ARG A 8 -43.54 9.64 -3.86
C ARG A 8 -42.34 9.91 -2.94
N THR A 9 -42.50 10.70 -1.88
CA THR A 9 -41.43 11.04 -0.93
C THR A 9 -41.40 10.13 0.31
N THR A 10 -42.09 8.99 0.26
CA THR A 10 -42.15 8.03 1.37
C THR A 10 -41.74 6.64 0.90
N TYR A 11 -41.09 5.86 1.78
CA TYR A 11 -40.70 4.49 1.48
C TYR A 11 -41.94 3.62 1.18
N PRO A 12 -41.91 2.79 0.12
CA PRO A 12 -40.75 2.46 -0.73
C PRO A 12 -40.57 3.38 -1.95
N TYR A 13 -41.51 4.26 -2.28
CA TYR A 13 -41.46 5.08 -3.50
C TYR A 13 -40.32 6.09 -3.52
N GLN A 14 -39.87 6.57 -2.36
CA GLN A 14 -38.71 7.47 -2.26
C GLN A 14 -37.39 6.86 -2.79
N THR A 15 -37.32 5.53 -2.93
CA THR A 15 -36.15 4.84 -3.50
C THR A 15 -36.26 4.66 -5.02
N ILE A 16 -37.38 5.05 -5.64
CA ILE A 16 -37.58 4.95 -7.09
C ILE A 16 -37.26 6.31 -7.71
N VAL A 17 -36.29 6.32 -8.62
CA VAL A 17 -35.66 7.54 -9.11
C VAL A 17 -35.98 7.80 -10.58
N TYR A 18 -36.22 9.07 -10.90
CA TYR A 18 -36.21 9.53 -12.28
C TYR A 18 -34.75 9.65 -12.72
N VAL A 19 -34.39 9.03 -13.84
CA VAL A 19 -33.01 9.05 -14.36
C VAL A 19 -32.97 9.99 -15.55
N SER A 20 -32.15 11.03 -15.46
CA SER A 20 -31.87 11.96 -16.55
C SER A 20 -30.51 11.65 -17.16
N VAL A 21 -30.47 11.51 -18.48
CA VAL A 21 -29.24 11.28 -19.25
C VAL A 21 -29.06 12.46 -20.19
N THR A 22 -27.94 13.17 -20.09
CA THR A 22 -27.64 14.33 -20.95
C THR A 22 -26.33 14.14 -21.68
N TYR A 23 -26.22 14.63 -22.92
CA TYR A 23 -24.97 14.56 -23.66
C TYR A 23 -23.99 15.63 -23.21
N ILE A 24 -22.71 15.26 -23.11
CA ILE A 24 -21.62 16.18 -22.72
C ILE A 24 -20.48 16.15 -23.73
N ASP A 25 -19.82 17.29 -23.93
CA ASP A 25 -18.53 17.36 -24.61
C ASP A 25 -17.42 17.02 -23.60
N LYS A 26 -16.65 15.96 -23.85
CA LYS A 26 -15.62 15.43 -22.93
C LYS A 26 -14.47 16.39 -22.69
N GLN A 27 -14.19 17.32 -23.61
CA GLN A 27 -13.12 18.29 -23.44
C GLN A 27 -13.52 19.44 -22.51
N THR A 28 -14.79 19.84 -22.56
CA THR A 28 -15.28 21.01 -21.81
C THR A 28 -16.12 20.64 -20.59
N GLY A 29 -16.60 19.40 -20.50
CA GLY A 29 -17.55 18.94 -19.48
C GLY A 29 -18.95 19.55 -19.60
N ARG A 30 -19.23 20.33 -20.66
CA ARG A 30 -20.51 21.03 -20.81
C ARG A 30 -21.57 20.15 -21.46
N THR A 31 -22.82 20.29 -21.02
CA THR A 31 -23.98 19.71 -21.69
C THR A 31 -24.16 20.30 -23.08
N VAL A 32 -24.46 19.44 -24.06
CA VAL A 32 -24.60 19.81 -25.47
C VAL A 32 -25.88 19.24 -26.08
N ALA A 33 -26.47 19.98 -27.02
CA ALA A 33 -27.51 19.49 -27.91
C ALA A 33 -26.86 18.85 -29.14
N LEU A 34 -27.31 17.67 -29.53
CA LEU A 34 -26.78 16.91 -30.67
C LEU A 34 -27.89 16.68 -31.71
N PHE A 35 -27.51 16.50 -32.97
CA PHE A 35 -28.46 16.14 -34.02
C PHE A 35 -28.49 14.63 -34.18
N ASP A 36 -29.66 14.02 -33.93
CA ASP A 36 -29.89 12.59 -34.15
C ASP A 36 -30.26 12.36 -35.62
N PRO A 37 -29.41 11.67 -36.41
CA PRO A 37 -29.66 11.43 -37.84
C PRO A 37 -30.81 10.45 -38.08
N ASP A 38 -31.09 9.55 -37.14
CA ASP A 38 -32.17 8.56 -37.25
C ASP A 38 -33.52 9.20 -36.93
N ALA A 39 -33.56 10.09 -35.93
CA ALA A 39 -34.77 10.80 -35.53
C ALA A 39 -35.00 12.11 -36.31
N GLY A 40 -34.02 12.59 -37.07
CA GLY A 40 -34.09 13.81 -37.86
C GLY A 40 -34.31 15.10 -37.05
N ARG A 41 -33.89 15.12 -35.77
CA ARG A 41 -34.14 16.24 -34.85
C ARG A 41 -32.97 16.46 -33.89
N GLN A 42 -32.92 17.64 -33.26
CA GLN A 42 -32.04 17.87 -32.13
C GLN A 42 -32.52 17.11 -30.89
N VAL A 43 -31.57 16.53 -30.16
CA VAL A 43 -31.76 15.80 -28.92
C VAL A 43 -30.79 16.33 -27.87
N ASN A 44 -31.28 16.52 -26.65
CA ASN A 44 -30.48 17.04 -25.52
C ASN A 44 -30.13 15.94 -24.51
N GLY A 45 -30.64 14.72 -24.73
CA GLY A 45 -30.59 13.63 -23.78
C GLY A 45 -31.83 12.74 -23.86
N SER A 46 -31.98 11.88 -22.86
CA SER A 46 -33.12 11.00 -22.65
C SER A 46 -33.48 10.95 -21.16
N HIS A 47 -34.60 10.31 -20.85
CA HIS A 47 -34.96 10.00 -19.47
C HIS A 47 -35.39 8.55 -19.33
N ALA A 48 -35.26 8.05 -18.11
CA ALA A 48 -35.52 6.68 -17.73
C ALA A 48 -35.90 6.61 -16.24
N SER A 49 -35.93 5.40 -15.70
CA SER A 49 -36.24 5.10 -14.30
C SER A 49 -35.15 4.24 -13.66
N GLY A 50 -35.11 4.20 -12.34
CA GLY A 50 -34.21 3.34 -11.59
C GLY A 50 -34.68 3.15 -10.16
N VAL A 51 -33.94 2.35 -9.40
CA VAL A 51 -34.24 2.05 -8.00
C VAL A 51 -32.98 2.02 -7.15
N VAL A 52 -33.01 2.64 -5.97
CA VAL A 52 -31.92 2.56 -4.99
C VAL A 52 -31.92 1.15 -4.37
N VAL A 53 -30.80 0.44 -4.51
CA VAL A 53 -30.65 -0.97 -4.08
C VAL A 53 -29.57 -1.18 -3.01
N GLY A 54 -28.84 -0.12 -2.66
CA GLY A 54 -27.78 -0.12 -1.66
C GLY A 54 -27.43 1.31 -1.25
N ARG A 55 -26.32 1.49 -0.53
CA ARG A 55 -25.97 2.78 0.10
C ARG A 55 -25.67 3.86 -0.93
N ASN A 56 -25.00 3.51 -2.02
CA ASN A 56 -24.67 4.39 -3.14
C ASN A 56 -24.94 3.75 -4.51
N ASP A 57 -25.97 2.92 -4.54
CA ASP A 57 -26.30 2.05 -5.67
C ASP A 57 -27.68 2.36 -6.22
N VAL A 58 -27.75 2.70 -7.51
CA VAL A 58 -29.02 2.74 -8.24
C VAL A 58 -28.98 1.73 -9.38
N LEU A 59 -29.91 0.78 -9.36
CA LEU A 59 -30.13 -0.15 -10.45
C LEU A 59 -31.04 0.48 -11.52
N THR A 60 -30.65 0.33 -12.78
CA THR A 60 -31.41 0.72 -13.97
C THR A 60 -31.12 -0.25 -15.12
N ALA A 61 -31.63 0.02 -16.32
CA ALA A 61 -31.37 -0.81 -17.50
C ALA A 61 -30.05 -0.41 -18.19
N ALA A 62 -29.33 -1.37 -18.77
CA ALA A 62 -28.05 -1.12 -19.45
C ALA A 62 -28.18 -0.17 -20.65
N HIS A 63 -29.26 -0.29 -21.42
CA HIS A 63 -29.50 0.59 -22.56
C HIS A 63 -29.70 2.07 -22.18
N VAL A 64 -30.02 2.37 -20.90
CA VAL A 64 -30.18 3.76 -20.41
C VAL A 64 -28.85 4.50 -20.40
N VAL A 65 -27.76 3.81 -20.10
CA VAL A 65 -26.40 4.40 -20.01
C VAL A 65 -25.57 4.17 -21.27
N GLN A 66 -26.18 3.66 -22.33
CA GLN A 66 -25.50 3.39 -23.59
C GLN A 66 -25.39 4.66 -24.45
N LEU A 67 -24.20 4.87 -25.03
CA LEU A 67 -24.00 5.91 -26.02
C LEU A 67 -24.58 5.50 -27.38
N PRO A 68 -25.30 6.39 -28.10
CA PRO A 68 -25.76 6.11 -29.46
C PRO A 68 -24.59 5.75 -30.38
N TRP A 69 -24.83 4.78 -31.28
CA TRP A 69 -23.83 4.28 -32.22
C TRP A 69 -23.33 5.35 -33.21
N TRP A 70 -24.15 6.34 -33.53
CA TRP A 70 -23.82 7.45 -34.41
C TRP A 70 -23.01 8.56 -33.73
N LEU A 71 -22.86 8.52 -32.40
CA LEU A 71 -22.15 9.56 -31.67
C LEU A 71 -20.63 9.37 -31.77
N ASP A 72 -19.89 10.46 -32.03
CA ASP A 72 -18.44 10.46 -31.89
C ASP A 72 -18.05 10.32 -30.41
N GLN A 73 -17.85 9.06 -29.99
CA GLN A 73 -17.53 8.71 -28.61
C GLN A 73 -16.12 9.16 -28.19
N SER A 74 -15.26 9.59 -29.11
CA SER A 74 -13.96 10.17 -28.76
C SER A 74 -14.11 11.59 -28.19
N ARG A 75 -15.18 12.29 -28.60
CA ARG A 75 -15.45 13.68 -28.22
C ARG A 75 -16.60 13.82 -27.24
N TYR A 76 -17.65 13.02 -27.37
CA TYR A 76 -18.87 13.16 -26.59
C TYR A 76 -19.07 12.00 -25.63
N GLY A 77 -19.73 12.28 -24.51
CA GLY A 77 -20.13 11.31 -23.49
C GLY A 77 -21.54 11.59 -22.98
N ILE A 78 -21.93 10.89 -21.91
CA ILE A 78 -23.16 11.17 -21.17
C ILE A 78 -22.85 11.56 -19.73
N LYS A 79 -23.72 12.39 -19.15
CA LYS A 79 -23.85 12.62 -17.71
C LYS A 79 -25.18 12.02 -17.28
N VAL A 80 -25.14 11.20 -16.23
CA VAL A 80 -26.33 10.57 -15.64
C VAL A 80 -26.59 11.20 -14.28
N GLU A 81 -27.82 11.66 -14.07
CA GLU A 81 -28.27 12.29 -12.84
C GLU A 81 -29.61 11.70 -12.43
N VAL A 82 -29.80 11.43 -11.15
CA VAL A 82 -31.00 10.77 -10.63
C VAL A 82 -31.74 11.69 -9.65
N TYR A 83 -33.06 11.61 -9.68
CA TYR A 83 -33.96 12.47 -8.93
C TYR A 83 -34.98 11.59 -8.19
N PRO A 84 -34.71 11.24 -6.93
CA PRO A 84 -35.62 10.43 -6.12
C PRO A 84 -36.94 11.16 -5.84
N GLY A 85 -38.06 10.43 -5.96
CA GLY A 85 -39.39 10.99 -5.69
C GLY A 85 -39.76 12.19 -6.57
N ALA A 86 -39.26 12.24 -7.81
CA ALA A 86 -39.53 13.33 -8.73
C ALA A 86 -41.01 13.40 -9.14
N ASP A 87 -41.45 14.59 -9.51
CA ASP A 87 -42.69 14.83 -10.27
C ASP A 87 -42.31 15.29 -11.67
N ASN A 88 -43.12 15.00 -12.69
CA ASN A 88 -42.83 15.40 -14.08
C ASN A 88 -43.77 16.49 -14.60
N ASP A 89 -44.85 16.84 -13.88
CA ASP A 89 -45.84 17.83 -14.34
C ASP A 89 -46.35 18.79 -13.23
N PRO A 90 -45.66 19.93 -12.99
CA PRO A 90 -44.37 20.33 -13.54
C PRO A 90 -43.21 19.61 -12.85
N PHE A 91 -42.05 19.56 -13.52
CA PHE A 91 -40.88 18.86 -12.97
C PHE A 91 -40.49 19.40 -11.58
N SER A 92 -40.40 18.48 -10.60
CA SER A 92 -39.90 18.80 -9.26
C SER A 92 -39.09 17.64 -8.68
N ALA A 93 -38.06 17.96 -7.90
CA ALA A 93 -37.16 16.98 -7.29
C ALA A 93 -37.11 17.20 -5.76
N PRO A 94 -38.16 16.82 -5.01
CA PRO A 94 -38.31 17.14 -3.59
C PRO A 94 -37.24 16.49 -2.68
N LEU A 95 -36.60 15.42 -3.14
CA LEU A 95 -35.53 14.72 -2.41
C LEU A 95 -34.14 15.04 -2.99
N GLY A 96 -34.04 16.09 -3.79
CA GLY A 96 -32.78 16.52 -4.41
C GLY A 96 -32.41 15.71 -5.65
N SER A 97 -31.16 15.88 -6.05
CA SER A 97 -30.58 15.28 -7.26
C SER A 97 -29.19 14.75 -6.95
N TYR A 98 -28.85 13.59 -7.51
CA TYR A 98 -27.56 12.95 -7.33
C TYR A 98 -26.93 12.67 -8.69
N VAL A 99 -25.66 13.05 -8.87
CA VAL A 99 -24.93 12.80 -10.12
C VAL A 99 -24.16 11.49 -9.99
N ALA A 100 -24.34 10.57 -10.95
CA ALA A 100 -23.59 9.33 -10.96
C ALA A 100 -22.11 9.60 -11.27
N THR A 101 -21.21 9.03 -10.47
CA THR A 101 -19.76 9.14 -10.64
C THR A 101 -19.26 8.19 -11.73
N SER A 102 -19.86 7.01 -11.81
CA SER A 102 -19.57 5.97 -12.80
C SER A 102 -20.74 5.00 -12.88
N TRP A 103 -20.66 4.01 -13.76
CA TRP A 103 -21.60 2.90 -13.81
C TRP A 103 -20.91 1.61 -14.26
N SER A 104 -21.50 0.48 -13.89
CA SER A 104 -21.16 -0.84 -14.41
C SER A 104 -22.39 -1.40 -15.12
N ASN A 105 -22.23 -1.91 -16.33
CA ASN A 105 -23.35 -2.49 -17.08
C ASN A 105 -22.88 -3.74 -17.84
N TYR A 106 -23.83 -4.60 -18.17
CA TYR A 106 -23.61 -5.60 -19.21
C TYR A 106 -23.66 -4.92 -20.58
N ASP A 107 -22.88 -5.46 -21.53
CA ASP A 107 -22.92 -4.99 -22.90
C ASP A 107 -24.17 -5.54 -23.59
N VAL A 108 -25.14 -4.65 -23.84
CA VAL A 108 -26.32 -4.93 -24.65
C VAL A 108 -26.23 -4.24 -26.00
N ILE A 109 -26.70 -4.91 -27.05
CA ILE A 109 -26.77 -4.32 -28.38
C ILE A 109 -28.19 -3.82 -28.63
N THR A 110 -28.33 -2.52 -28.82
CA THR A 110 -29.59 -1.86 -29.22
C THR A 110 -29.55 -1.50 -30.71
N HIS A 111 -30.71 -1.63 -31.38
CA HIS A 111 -30.88 -1.17 -32.77
C HIS A 111 -32.15 -0.34 -32.87
N LEU A 112 -32.03 0.92 -33.32
CA LEU A 112 -33.14 1.87 -33.45
C LEU A 112 -33.98 2.01 -32.16
N GLY A 113 -33.32 2.02 -31.00
CA GLY A 113 -33.98 2.15 -29.69
C GLY A 113 -34.71 0.89 -29.22
N SER A 114 -34.58 -0.23 -29.93
CA SER A 114 -35.12 -1.54 -29.51
C SER A 114 -33.99 -2.49 -29.08
N ILE A 115 -34.26 -3.30 -28.06
CA ILE A 115 -33.40 -4.39 -27.59
C ILE A 115 -34.04 -5.74 -27.96
N SER A 116 -33.22 -6.74 -28.33
CA SER A 116 -33.74 -8.08 -28.61
C SER A 116 -34.13 -8.80 -27.32
N THR A 117 -34.99 -9.80 -27.41
CA THR A 117 -35.40 -10.62 -26.25
C THR A 117 -34.19 -11.31 -25.59
N GLU A 118 -33.24 -11.81 -26.39
CA GLU A 118 -32.00 -12.44 -25.92
C GLU A 118 -31.10 -11.45 -25.17
N GLN A 119 -31.05 -10.20 -25.61
CA GLN A 119 -30.23 -9.16 -24.98
C GLN A 119 -30.91 -8.59 -23.72
N SER A 120 -32.25 -8.58 -23.70
CA SER A 120 -33.05 -8.08 -22.57
C SER A 120 -32.71 -8.77 -21.25
N GLN A 121 -32.28 -10.04 -21.28
CA GLN A 121 -31.96 -10.82 -20.08
C GLN A 121 -30.79 -10.27 -19.26
N TYR A 122 -29.89 -9.51 -19.89
CA TYR A 122 -28.72 -8.90 -19.26
C TYR A 122 -28.80 -7.38 -19.27
N ASP A 123 -29.98 -6.80 -19.49
CA ASP A 123 -30.14 -5.34 -19.59
C ASP A 123 -30.14 -4.66 -18.21
N PHE A 124 -28.99 -4.73 -17.53
CA PHE A 124 -28.74 -4.16 -16.20
C PHE A 124 -27.57 -3.18 -16.22
N ALA A 125 -27.78 -2.03 -15.60
CA ALA A 125 -26.73 -1.09 -15.21
C ALA A 125 -26.86 -0.75 -13.73
N LEU A 126 -25.72 -0.74 -13.05
CA LEU A 126 -25.57 -0.21 -11.71
C LEU A 126 -24.89 1.15 -11.79
N LEU A 127 -25.61 2.20 -11.39
CA LEU A 127 -25.08 3.55 -11.24
C LEU A 127 -24.43 3.70 -9.87
N ASN A 128 -23.23 4.27 -9.85
CA ASN A 128 -22.38 4.38 -8.67
C ASN A 128 -22.28 5.85 -8.24
N PHE A 129 -22.55 6.17 -6.98
CA PHE A 129 -22.57 7.55 -6.47
C PHE A 129 -21.46 7.80 -5.45
N ALA A 130 -20.92 9.03 -5.43
CA ALA A 130 -20.01 9.52 -4.39
C ALA A 130 -20.72 10.08 -3.15
N GLU A 131 -22.05 10.05 -3.17
CA GLU A 131 -22.90 10.41 -2.03
C GLU A 131 -23.75 9.20 -1.62
N PRO A 132 -23.86 8.88 -0.32
CA PRO A 132 -24.60 7.71 0.15
C PRO A 132 -26.12 7.99 0.17
N LEU A 133 -26.71 8.20 -1.02
CA LEU A 133 -28.15 8.51 -1.15
C LEU A 133 -29.04 7.46 -0.47
N GLY A 134 -28.65 6.18 -0.48
CA GLY A 134 -29.36 5.09 0.17
C GLY A 134 -29.40 5.21 1.70
N ASP A 135 -28.40 5.83 2.34
CA ASP A 135 -28.42 6.06 3.79
C ASP A 135 -29.54 7.04 4.19
N THR A 136 -29.93 7.93 3.28
CA THR A 136 -31.02 8.90 3.50
C THR A 136 -32.37 8.37 3.01
N LEU A 137 -32.38 7.73 1.84
CA LEU A 137 -33.59 7.29 1.16
C LEU A 137 -34.05 5.89 1.57
N GLY A 138 -33.18 5.09 2.20
CA GLY A 138 -33.33 3.64 2.25
C GLY A 138 -33.13 3.01 0.88
N TRP A 139 -33.24 1.69 0.82
CA TRP A 139 -33.14 0.94 -0.43
C TRP A 139 -34.05 -0.29 -0.43
N MET A 140 -34.32 -0.81 -1.62
CA MET A 140 -34.99 -2.09 -1.79
C MET A 140 -33.95 -3.21 -1.86
N ARG A 141 -34.26 -4.36 -1.26
CA ARG A 141 -33.38 -5.54 -1.28
C ARG A 141 -33.50 -6.26 -2.63
N LEU A 142 -32.47 -7.00 -3.03
CA LEU A 142 -32.52 -7.82 -4.25
C LEU A 142 -33.09 -9.21 -3.93
N ASP A 143 -34.00 -9.72 -4.76
CA ASP A 143 -34.48 -11.10 -4.69
C ASP A 143 -34.44 -11.78 -6.06
N SER A 144 -33.58 -12.78 -6.18
CA SER A 144 -33.43 -13.63 -7.37
C SER A 144 -34.15 -14.98 -7.25
N SER A 145 -34.84 -15.24 -6.15
CA SER A 145 -35.48 -16.52 -5.83
C SER A 145 -36.98 -16.57 -6.18
N ALA A 146 -37.54 -15.42 -6.56
CA ALA A 146 -38.96 -15.25 -6.84
C ALA A 146 -39.45 -16.13 -8.00
N ARG A 147 -40.65 -16.70 -7.83
CA ARG A 147 -41.25 -17.66 -8.77
C ARG A 147 -42.44 -17.06 -9.50
N SER A 148 -42.62 -17.50 -10.75
CA SER A 148 -43.72 -17.15 -11.63
C SER A 148 -45.10 -17.19 -10.97
N GLY A 149 -45.98 -16.28 -11.38
CA GLY A 149 -47.36 -16.17 -10.90
C GLY A 149 -47.52 -15.40 -9.59
N GLY A 150 -46.44 -14.77 -9.09
CA GLY A 150 -46.49 -13.87 -7.94
C GLY A 150 -47.13 -12.52 -8.27
N SER A 151 -47.60 -11.82 -7.23
CA SER A 151 -48.05 -10.42 -7.34
C SER A 151 -46.88 -9.48 -7.04
N ALA A 152 -46.71 -8.47 -7.89
CA ALA A 152 -45.68 -7.46 -7.78
C ALA A 152 -46.22 -6.10 -8.28
N ASN A 153 -45.37 -5.09 -8.20
CA ASN A 153 -45.60 -3.74 -8.70
C ASN A 153 -44.53 -3.42 -9.73
N GLY A 154 -44.94 -3.01 -10.93
CA GLY A 154 -44.07 -2.36 -11.90
C GLY A 154 -44.18 -0.85 -11.71
N THR A 155 -43.08 -0.17 -11.38
CA THR A 155 -43.10 1.27 -11.11
C THR A 155 -42.02 2.00 -11.89
N GLY A 156 -42.33 3.19 -12.41
CA GLY A 156 -41.36 4.01 -13.13
C GLY A 156 -41.94 5.36 -13.57
N TYR A 157 -41.21 6.06 -14.44
CA TYR A 157 -41.52 7.40 -14.94
C TYR A 157 -41.75 7.37 -16.46
N PRO A 158 -42.91 6.88 -16.93
CA PRO A 158 -43.20 6.88 -18.35
C PRO A 158 -43.33 8.30 -18.91
N GLY A 159 -42.86 8.52 -20.13
CA GLY A 159 -42.81 9.84 -20.77
C GLY A 159 -44.18 10.43 -21.12
N SER A 160 -45.24 9.62 -21.09
CA SER A 160 -46.63 10.06 -21.26
C SER A 160 -47.40 10.26 -19.96
N GLY A 161 -46.77 10.03 -18.80
CA GLY A 161 -47.40 10.14 -17.48
C GLY A 161 -47.09 11.46 -16.76
N PRO A 162 -47.93 11.87 -15.79
CA PRO A 162 -47.72 13.10 -14.99
C PRO A 162 -46.51 13.01 -14.04
N GLY A 163 -46.04 11.81 -13.73
CA GLY A 163 -44.96 11.58 -12.77
C GLY A 163 -44.64 10.10 -12.63
N MET A 164 -44.39 9.66 -11.39
CA MET A 164 -44.18 8.25 -11.07
C MET A 164 -45.50 7.46 -11.20
N MET A 165 -45.51 6.44 -12.03
CA MET A 165 -46.66 5.57 -12.30
C MET A 165 -46.39 4.16 -11.76
N ASN A 166 -47.42 3.52 -11.22
CA ASN A 166 -47.36 2.18 -10.66
C ASN A 166 -48.46 1.27 -11.24
N ALA A 167 -48.08 0.10 -11.72
CA ALA A 167 -48.99 -0.96 -12.11
C ALA A 167 -48.86 -2.15 -11.14
N SER A 168 -49.95 -2.51 -10.45
CA SER A 168 -50.01 -3.77 -9.72
C SER A 168 -50.28 -4.91 -10.69
N VAL A 169 -49.36 -5.87 -10.74
CA VAL A 169 -49.30 -6.89 -11.80
C VAL A 169 -49.10 -8.29 -11.21
N THR A 170 -49.53 -9.28 -11.98
CA THR A 170 -49.02 -10.65 -11.85
C THR A 170 -47.92 -10.83 -12.88
N TYR A 171 -46.77 -11.34 -12.46
CA TYR A 171 -45.64 -11.57 -13.37
C TYR A 171 -45.50 -13.05 -13.74
N TYR A 172 -45.13 -13.32 -14.98
CA TYR A 172 -44.92 -14.67 -15.50
C TYR A 172 -43.49 -14.83 -16.01
N ASP A 173 -42.82 -15.89 -15.59
CA ASP A 173 -41.45 -16.20 -16.01
C ASP A 173 -41.37 -16.67 -17.47
N ASP A 174 -40.38 -16.16 -18.18
CA ASP A 174 -39.86 -16.76 -19.40
C ASP A 174 -38.48 -17.33 -19.12
N TRP A 175 -38.47 -18.58 -18.67
CA TRP A 175 -37.25 -19.30 -18.29
C TRP A 175 -36.22 -19.40 -19.42
N ARG A 176 -36.60 -19.21 -20.69
CA ARG A 176 -35.66 -19.29 -21.82
C ARG A 176 -34.76 -18.07 -21.91
N TYR A 177 -35.28 -16.93 -21.48
CA TYR A 177 -34.62 -15.63 -21.60
C TYR A 177 -34.51 -14.91 -20.25
N TYR A 178 -34.82 -15.58 -19.13
CA TYR A 178 -34.78 -15.01 -17.79
C TYR A 178 -35.48 -13.63 -17.72
N LEU A 179 -36.68 -13.55 -18.28
CA LEU A 179 -37.54 -12.36 -18.25
C LEU A 179 -38.77 -12.60 -17.40
N TYR A 180 -39.34 -11.53 -16.87
CA TYR A 180 -40.69 -11.51 -16.34
C TYR A 180 -41.62 -10.70 -17.24
N HIS A 181 -42.72 -11.31 -17.67
CA HIS A 181 -43.77 -10.70 -18.47
C HIS A 181 -44.88 -10.17 -17.58
N THR A 182 -45.34 -8.96 -17.85
CA THR A 182 -46.49 -8.35 -17.18
C THR A 182 -47.47 -7.76 -18.20
N SER A 183 -48.76 -7.72 -17.88
CA SER A 183 -49.84 -7.35 -18.82
C SER A 183 -50.27 -5.88 -18.76
N GLU A 184 -49.63 -5.06 -17.93
CA GLU A 184 -49.98 -3.65 -17.71
C GLU A 184 -48.74 -2.79 -18.01
N PRO A 185 -48.49 -2.47 -19.28
CA PRO A 185 -47.26 -1.79 -19.67
C PRO A 185 -47.25 -0.33 -19.20
N LEU A 186 -46.11 0.10 -18.64
CA LEU A 186 -45.90 1.50 -18.24
C LEU A 186 -45.61 2.40 -19.43
N GLY A 187 -44.96 1.86 -20.47
CA GLY A 187 -44.60 2.57 -21.69
C GLY A 187 -43.19 3.20 -21.68
N GLN A 188 -42.84 3.87 -22.79
CA GLN A 188 -41.51 4.45 -22.99
C GLN A 188 -41.16 5.46 -21.89
N GLY A 189 -39.91 5.48 -21.44
CA GLY A 189 -39.43 6.31 -20.33
C GLY A 189 -39.45 5.60 -18.97
N ALA A 190 -40.23 4.53 -18.82
CA ALA A 190 -40.21 3.71 -17.61
C ALA A 190 -39.03 2.71 -17.56
N SER A 191 -38.22 2.61 -18.62
CA SER A 191 -37.04 1.74 -18.70
C SER A 191 -36.15 1.84 -17.46
N GLY A 192 -35.68 0.70 -16.95
CA GLY A 192 -34.90 0.60 -15.72
C GLY A 192 -35.71 0.65 -14.43
N GLY A 193 -37.02 0.94 -14.50
CA GLY A 193 -37.92 0.93 -13.34
C GLY A 193 -38.06 -0.48 -12.74
N PRO A 194 -38.20 -0.61 -11.41
CA PRO A 194 -38.24 -1.92 -10.75
C PRO A 194 -39.56 -2.66 -10.97
N LEU A 195 -39.46 -3.98 -11.11
CA LEU A 195 -40.51 -4.91 -10.68
C LEU A 195 -40.24 -5.30 -9.23
N TRP A 196 -41.15 -5.03 -8.31
CA TRP A 196 -40.88 -5.22 -6.88
C TRP A 196 -42.12 -5.65 -6.08
N TYR A 197 -41.91 -6.20 -4.90
CA TYR A 197 -42.98 -6.52 -3.96
C TYR A 197 -42.56 -6.19 -2.53
N SER A 198 -43.54 -6.06 -1.62
CA SER A 198 -43.28 -5.94 -0.19
C SER A 198 -43.99 -7.04 0.59
N ASN A 199 -43.35 -7.53 1.63
CA ASN A 199 -43.93 -8.43 2.61
C ASN A 199 -43.45 -8.04 4.03
N ALA A 200 -43.65 -8.91 5.03
CA ALA A 200 -43.21 -8.66 6.40
C ALA A 200 -41.68 -8.55 6.56
N ASP A 201 -40.90 -9.11 5.63
CA ASP A 201 -39.43 -9.18 5.69
C ASP A 201 -38.74 -8.01 4.96
N GLY A 202 -39.52 -7.17 4.26
CA GLY A 202 -39.04 -5.97 3.59
C GLY A 202 -39.62 -5.79 2.18
N THR A 203 -38.97 -4.91 1.42
CA THR A 203 -39.29 -4.63 0.02
C THR A 203 -38.18 -5.16 -0.87
N PHE A 204 -38.54 -5.90 -1.91
CA PHE A 204 -37.63 -6.65 -2.76
C PHE A 204 -37.84 -6.32 -4.23
N VAL A 205 -36.74 -6.07 -4.95
CA VAL A 205 -36.68 -5.94 -6.41
C VAL A 205 -36.46 -7.31 -7.02
N LEU A 206 -37.24 -7.63 -8.06
CA LEU A 206 -37.18 -8.87 -8.83
C LEU A 206 -36.45 -8.70 -10.16
N GLY A 207 -36.40 -7.47 -10.67
CA GLY A 207 -35.89 -7.16 -11.99
C GLY A 207 -36.11 -5.69 -12.36
N VAL A 208 -35.59 -5.30 -13.53
CA VAL A 208 -35.78 -3.94 -14.08
C VAL A 208 -36.45 -3.99 -15.46
N LEU A 209 -37.27 -2.99 -15.77
CA LEU A 209 -37.97 -2.89 -17.04
C LEU A 209 -36.95 -2.71 -18.17
N SER A 210 -36.86 -3.70 -19.06
CA SER A 210 -35.92 -3.70 -20.17
C SER A 210 -36.59 -3.31 -21.49
N SER A 211 -37.66 -4.02 -21.83
CA SER A 211 -38.37 -3.85 -23.10
C SER A 211 -39.86 -4.04 -22.93
N GLY A 212 -40.63 -3.73 -23.96
CA GLY A 212 -42.08 -3.90 -23.91
C GLY A 212 -42.75 -3.53 -25.23
N ASN A 213 -44.06 -3.72 -25.27
CA ASN A 213 -44.92 -3.31 -26.36
C ASN A 213 -46.24 -2.75 -25.79
N ALA A 214 -47.22 -2.47 -26.66
CA ALA A 214 -48.50 -1.88 -26.26
C ALA A 214 -49.34 -2.72 -25.28
N SER A 215 -49.00 -4.00 -25.09
CA SER A 215 -49.76 -4.95 -24.27
C SER A 215 -48.93 -5.61 -23.16
N THR A 216 -47.61 -5.60 -23.24
CA THR A 216 -46.75 -6.33 -22.30
C THR A 216 -45.44 -5.61 -22.02
N ASP A 217 -45.02 -5.62 -20.76
CA ASP A 217 -43.69 -5.21 -20.33
C ASP A 217 -42.84 -6.44 -19.98
N ASN A 218 -41.57 -6.41 -20.39
CA ASN A 218 -40.55 -7.42 -20.17
C ASN A 218 -39.50 -6.88 -19.18
N TYR A 219 -39.43 -7.48 -18.00
CA TYR A 219 -38.44 -7.14 -16.99
C TYR A 219 -37.28 -8.14 -17.05
N ALA A 220 -36.05 -7.64 -17.10
CA ALA A 220 -34.87 -8.46 -16.93
C ALA A 220 -34.86 -9.04 -15.51
N SER A 221 -34.81 -10.36 -15.37
CA SER A 221 -34.92 -11.03 -14.07
C SER A 221 -33.57 -11.09 -13.36
N LEU A 222 -33.57 -10.79 -12.05
CA LEU A 222 -32.41 -11.03 -11.18
C LEU A 222 -32.06 -12.51 -11.03
N ALA A 223 -32.96 -13.42 -11.42
CA ALA A 223 -32.73 -14.86 -11.44
C ALA A 223 -31.85 -15.32 -12.62
N ALA A 224 -31.51 -14.43 -13.55
CA ALA A 224 -30.60 -14.73 -14.64
C ALA A 224 -29.22 -15.18 -14.09
N PRO A 225 -28.60 -16.25 -14.64
CA PRO A 225 -27.35 -16.79 -14.11
C PRO A 225 -26.24 -15.74 -14.05
N GLY A 226 -25.63 -15.58 -12.88
CA GLY A 226 -24.52 -14.66 -12.64
C GLY A 226 -24.92 -13.21 -12.38
N VAL A 227 -26.18 -12.82 -12.57
CA VAL A 227 -26.61 -11.42 -12.40
C VAL A 227 -26.59 -11.00 -10.94
N ILE A 228 -27.08 -11.85 -10.03
CA ILE A 228 -27.11 -11.52 -8.60
C ILE A 228 -25.69 -11.51 -8.01
N GLU A 229 -24.82 -12.42 -8.45
CA GLU A 229 -23.40 -12.42 -8.07
C GLU A 229 -22.69 -11.17 -8.59
N TRP A 230 -22.95 -10.80 -9.84
CA TRP A 230 -22.40 -9.57 -10.44
C TRP A 230 -22.89 -8.32 -9.71
N LEU A 231 -24.20 -8.19 -9.43
CA LEU A 231 -24.75 -7.04 -8.71
C LEU A 231 -24.14 -6.90 -7.32
N ASN A 232 -24.15 -7.98 -6.52
CA ASN A 232 -23.55 -7.95 -5.19
C ASN A 232 -22.05 -7.59 -5.25
N GLN A 233 -21.32 -8.09 -6.25
CA GLN A 233 -19.92 -7.73 -6.46
C GLN A 233 -19.76 -6.24 -6.82
N LYS A 234 -20.60 -5.71 -7.71
CA LYS A 234 -20.49 -4.31 -8.18
C LYS A 234 -20.92 -3.30 -7.13
N MET A 235 -21.96 -3.61 -6.35
CA MET A 235 -22.39 -2.80 -5.22
C MET A 235 -21.29 -2.74 -4.16
N ALA A 236 -20.77 -3.89 -3.72
CA ALA A 236 -19.66 -3.91 -2.77
C ALA A 236 -18.39 -3.21 -3.31
N ALA A 237 -18.13 -3.31 -4.61
CA ALA A 237 -16.96 -2.70 -5.23
C ALA A 237 -17.08 -1.19 -5.42
N ASN A 238 -18.28 -0.59 -5.35
CA ASN A 238 -18.46 0.85 -5.53
C ASN A 238 -18.60 1.62 -4.21
N ASP A 239 -18.81 0.92 -3.08
CA ASP A 239 -18.93 1.50 -1.73
C ASP A 239 -17.71 2.39 -1.35
N PHE A 240 -16.56 2.22 -2.00
CA PHE A 240 -15.39 3.10 -1.85
C PHE A 240 -15.70 4.58 -2.15
N LEU A 241 -16.71 4.86 -2.97
CA LEU A 241 -17.09 6.22 -3.36
C LEU A 241 -17.75 7.01 -2.21
N ILE A 242 -18.32 6.33 -1.21
CA ILE A 242 -19.07 6.95 -0.10
C ILE A 242 -18.44 6.75 1.27
N ALA A 243 -17.23 6.20 1.31
CA ALA A 243 -16.48 6.04 2.54
C ALA A 243 -16.06 7.41 3.11
N SER A 244 -16.71 7.84 4.20
CA SER A 244 -16.24 8.92 5.05
C SER A 244 -14.99 8.48 5.82
N ILE A 245 -13.84 9.09 5.50
CA ILE A 245 -12.50 9.02 6.12
C ILE A 245 -12.47 8.49 7.58
N THR A 246 -11.83 7.34 7.84
CA THR A 246 -10.84 7.05 8.93
C THR A 246 -10.29 5.62 8.72
N GLY A 247 -8.96 5.44 8.60
CA GLY A 247 -8.32 4.14 8.35
C GLY A 247 -8.63 3.06 9.40
N ASN A 248 -8.85 1.83 8.94
CA ASN A 248 -9.17 0.68 9.77
C ASN A 248 -7.89 -0.03 10.26
N THR A 249 -7.88 -0.51 11.51
CA THR A 249 -6.84 -1.42 12.01
C THR A 249 -7.34 -2.86 12.00
N ILE A 250 -6.80 -3.72 11.14
CA ILE A 250 -7.12 -5.15 11.09
C ILE A 250 -6.11 -5.92 11.93
N ARG A 251 -6.55 -6.58 13.01
CA ARG A 251 -5.68 -7.41 13.86
C ARG A 251 -5.84 -8.89 13.51
N VAL A 252 -4.76 -9.54 13.10
CA VAL A 252 -4.69 -10.99 12.88
C VAL A 252 -3.91 -11.61 14.04
N SER A 253 -4.60 -12.25 14.98
CA SER A 253 -3.98 -13.00 16.08
C SER A 253 -4.31 -14.48 15.94
N ALA A 254 -3.30 -15.33 15.75
CA ALA A 254 -3.45 -16.78 15.81
C ALA A 254 -2.48 -17.36 16.86
N PRO A 255 -2.98 -17.95 17.96
CA PRO A 255 -2.14 -18.70 18.88
C PRO A 255 -1.76 -20.03 18.22
N TRP A 256 -0.46 -20.24 17.98
CA TRP A 256 0.22 -21.53 17.74
C TRP A 256 -0.55 -22.57 16.89
N ALA A 257 -0.62 -22.37 15.57
CA ALA A 257 -0.98 -23.44 14.64
C ALA A 257 0.00 -23.46 13.46
N TYR A 258 0.65 -24.60 13.24
CA TYR A 258 1.37 -24.90 12.01
C TYR A 258 0.38 -24.84 10.84
N ILE A 259 0.40 -23.74 10.08
CA ILE A 259 -0.37 -23.63 8.84
C ILE A 259 0.50 -24.21 7.72
N THR A 260 0.25 -25.46 7.38
CA THR A 260 0.72 -26.03 6.12
C THR A 260 -0.04 -25.36 4.97
N ALA A 261 0.56 -25.32 3.78
CA ALA A 261 0.18 -24.52 2.61
C ALA A 261 -1.26 -24.71 2.04
N ALA A 262 -2.16 -25.38 2.75
CA ALA A 262 -3.55 -25.65 2.34
C ALA A 262 -4.60 -24.97 3.23
N THR A 263 -4.22 -24.30 4.32
CA THR A 263 -5.12 -23.39 5.06
C THR A 263 -4.48 -22.03 5.16
N ALA A 264 -4.21 -21.40 4.00
CA ALA A 264 -4.02 -19.96 3.98
C ALA A 264 -5.19 -19.36 4.76
N ILE A 265 -4.90 -18.60 5.82
CA ILE A 265 -5.90 -17.70 6.38
C ILE A 265 -6.24 -16.80 5.20
N TRP A 266 -7.39 -17.05 4.57
CA TRP A 266 -8.06 -16.08 3.73
C TRP A 266 -8.54 -15.00 4.70
N ALA A 267 -7.60 -14.22 5.21
CA ALA A 267 -7.89 -12.83 5.44
C ALA A 267 -7.99 -12.23 4.04
N SER A 268 -9.11 -12.47 3.36
CA SER A 268 -9.64 -11.48 2.43
C SER A 268 -10.07 -10.28 3.29
N ALA A 269 -9.10 -9.68 3.97
CA ALA A 269 -9.16 -8.31 4.42
C ALA A 269 -8.94 -7.52 3.14
N GLY A 270 -9.96 -7.43 2.29
CA GLY A 270 -10.07 -6.27 1.43
C GLY A 270 -10.22 -5.11 2.40
N THR A 271 -9.12 -4.43 2.66
CA THR A 271 -9.08 -3.16 3.38
C THR A 271 -9.79 -2.16 2.49
N THR A 272 -11.02 -1.80 2.86
CA THR A 272 -11.90 -0.94 2.05
C THR A 272 -11.69 0.55 2.35
N GLY A 273 -10.71 0.90 3.19
CA GLY A 273 -10.37 2.28 3.56
C GLY A 273 -9.06 2.77 2.92
N LEU A 274 -8.92 4.09 2.76
CA LEU A 274 -7.63 4.70 2.44
C LEU A 274 -6.73 4.65 3.68
N GLY A 275 -5.61 3.94 3.62
CA GLY A 275 -4.56 4.00 4.64
C GLY A 275 -4.78 3.08 5.84
N ASP A 276 -5.09 1.82 5.55
CA ASP A 276 -5.40 0.81 6.54
C ASP A 276 -4.14 0.28 7.21
N THR A 277 -4.24 -0.07 8.50
CA THR A 277 -3.15 -0.70 9.27
C THR A 277 -3.44 -2.18 9.50
N ILE A 278 -2.70 -3.07 8.86
CA ILE A 278 -2.79 -4.51 9.09
C ILE A 278 -1.78 -4.88 10.17
N SER A 279 -2.23 -5.37 11.33
CA SER A 279 -1.39 -5.79 12.46
C SER A 279 -1.38 -7.31 12.62
N THR A 280 -0.22 -7.97 12.51
CA THR A 280 -0.11 -9.44 12.72
C THR A 280 0.84 -9.79 13.86
N ALA A 281 0.46 -10.76 14.70
CA ALA A 281 1.20 -11.19 15.90
C ALA A 281 1.73 -12.64 15.81
N ALA A 282 2.51 -12.99 14.78
CA ALA A 282 3.13 -14.32 14.74
C ALA A 282 4.45 -14.36 13.95
N ALA A 283 5.49 -14.87 14.62
CA ALA A 283 6.89 -15.02 14.19
C ALA A 283 7.14 -16.00 13.02
N TYR A 284 6.09 -16.61 12.47
CA TYR A 284 6.19 -17.59 11.38
C TYR A 284 4.94 -17.53 10.51
N LEU A 285 4.88 -16.57 9.59
CA LEU A 285 3.84 -16.49 8.57
C LEU A 285 4.49 -16.63 7.18
N PRO A 286 4.15 -17.66 6.39
CA PRO A 286 4.09 -17.46 4.96
C PRO A 286 2.87 -16.55 4.70
N VAL A 287 3.08 -15.24 4.61
CA VAL A 287 2.02 -14.35 4.11
C VAL A 287 1.92 -14.63 2.61
N VAL A 288 0.86 -15.34 2.21
CA VAL A 288 0.72 -15.86 0.83
C VAL A 288 0.08 -14.82 -0.12
N SER A 289 -0.69 -13.85 0.40
CA SER A 289 -1.21 -12.71 -0.37
C SER A 289 -1.81 -11.65 0.57
N LEU A 290 -1.50 -10.37 0.37
CA LEU A 290 -2.19 -9.23 1.00
C LEU A 290 -2.45 -8.18 -0.08
N ASP A 291 -3.62 -7.53 -0.08
CA ASP A 291 -3.91 -6.39 -0.95
C ASP A 291 -4.41 -5.24 -0.08
N GLY A 292 -3.69 -4.12 -0.06
CA GLY A 292 -4.03 -2.92 0.71
C GLY A 292 -5.27 -2.21 0.20
N GLY A 293 -5.68 -2.47 -1.04
CA GLY A 293 -6.75 -1.71 -1.68
C GLY A 293 -6.29 -0.30 -2.08
N PRO A 294 -7.19 0.65 -2.33
CA PRO A 294 -6.81 2.01 -2.65
C PRO A 294 -6.28 2.74 -1.40
N GLY A 295 -5.17 3.47 -1.51
CA GLY A 295 -4.64 4.33 -0.43
C GLY A 295 -3.17 4.09 -0.09
N THR A 296 -2.70 4.70 1.00
CA THR A 296 -1.36 4.52 1.58
C THR A 296 -1.43 3.51 2.71
N ASP A 297 -1.50 2.23 2.40
CA ASP A 297 -1.73 1.19 3.42
C ASP A 297 -0.44 0.80 4.16
N VAL A 298 -0.60 0.45 5.44
CA VAL A 298 0.47 0.15 6.39
C VAL A 298 0.38 -1.30 6.85
N LEU A 299 1.43 -2.08 6.62
CA LEU A 299 1.63 -3.36 7.28
C LEU A 299 2.43 -3.14 8.57
N LYS A 300 1.80 -3.39 9.72
CA LYS A 300 2.45 -3.42 11.03
C LYS A 300 2.65 -4.85 11.52
N LEU A 301 3.87 -5.17 11.95
CA LEU A 301 4.17 -6.47 12.53
C LEU A 301 4.51 -6.24 14.01
N THR A 302 3.92 -7.03 14.90
CA THR A 302 4.06 -6.83 16.35
C THR A 302 4.92 -7.88 17.05
N ASP A 303 5.27 -8.98 16.35
CA ASP A 303 6.21 -10.01 16.81
C ASP A 303 7.32 -10.22 15.76
N GLY A 304 8.57 -10.38 16.20
CA GLY A 304 9.77 -10.57 15.36
C GLY A 304 9.94 -12.01 14.83
N GLY A 305 11.04 -12.30 14.12
CA GLY A 305 11.35 -13.63 13.58
C GLY A 305 11.56 -13.67 12.06
N LEU A 306 11.25 -14.80 11.40
CA LEU A 306 11.36 -14.93 9.94
C LEU A 306 10.05 -14.53 9.26
N ILE A 307 10.09 -13.50 8.43
CA ILE A 307 8.93 -12.91 7.77
C ILE A 307 9.09 -13.01 6.25
N ASN A 308 8.23 -13.78 5.60
CA ASN A 308 8.19 -13.90 4.14
C ASN A 308 6.95 -13.19 3.60
N LEU A 309 7.15 -12.05 2.94
CA LEU A 309 6.08 -11.25 2.34
C LEU A 309 6.01 -11.56 0.85
N ARG A 310 5.01 -12.34 0.43
CA ARG A 310 4.76 -12.68 -0.99
C ARG A 310 3.38 -12.19 -1.43
N ASN A 311 3.28 -11.79 -2.70
CA ASN A 311 2.04 -11.30 -3.34
C ASN A 311 1.36 -10.17 -2.54
N ILE A 312 2.13 -9.15 -2.17
CA ILE A 312 1.59 -7.93 -1.56
C ILE A 312 1.26 -6.94 -2.68
N ALA A 313 0.00 -6.54 -2.80
CA ALA A 313 -0.47 -5.51 -3.71
C ALA A 313 -0.91 -4.28 -2.90
N SER A 314 -0.68 -3.08 -3.44
CA SER A 314 -1.25 -1.83 -2.92
C SER A 314 -0.93 -1.50 -1.44
N VAL A 315 0.15 -2.03 -0.86
CA VAL A 315 0.63 -1.65 0.48
C VAL A 315 1.87 -0.77 0.34
N GLU A 316 1.80 0.46 0.85
CA GLU A 316 2.83 1.47 0.64
C GLU A 316 3.89 1.48 1.77
N VAL A 317 3.46 1.19 3.00
CA VAL A 317 4.30 1.31 4.21
C VAL A 317 4.45 -0.02 4.92
N LEU A 318 5.69 -0.40 5.24
CA LEU A 318 6.01 -1.43 6.24
C LEU A 318 6.47 -0.72 7.52
N ASP A 319 5.83 -1.00 8.66
CA ASP A 319 6.14 -0.36 9.94
C ASP A 319 6.34 -1.39 11.06
N LEU A 320 7.60 -1.56 11.45
CA LEU A 320 8.08 -2.50 12.45
C LEU A 320 8.47 -1.84 13.77
N ARG A 321 8.23 -0.53 13.92
CA ARG A 321 8.56 0.24 15.15
C ARG A 321 7.75 -0.19 16.38
N GLY A 322 6.91 -1.23 16.26
CA GLY A 322 6.15 -1.84 17.35
C GLY A 322 7.00 -2.73 18.26
N THR A 323 6.32 -3.50 19.13
CA THR A 323 6.88 -4.30 20.24
C THR A 323 7.64 -5.56 19.80
N LEU A 324 8.48 -5.50 18.78
CA LEU A 324 9.27 -6.65 18.33
C LEU A 324 10.22 -7.10 19.47
N THR A 325 10.06 -8.34 19.92
CA THR A 325 10.88 -8.91 21.01
C THR A 325 12.18 -9.55 20.52
N GLU A 326 12.33 -9.75 19.20
CA GLU A 326 13.43 -10.50 18.58
C GLU A 326 13.87 -9.86 17.25
N ASN A 327 15.07 -10.21 16.77
CA ASN A 327 15.59 -9.83 15.46
C ASN A 327 14.70 -10.34 14.32
N THR A 328 14.54 -9.56 13.25
CA THR A 328 13.66 -9.92 12.12
C THR A 328 14.44 -10.19 10.85
N VAL A 329 14.03 -11.18 10.04
CA VAL A 329 14.53 -11.37 8.66
C VAL A 329 13.37 -11.24 7.69
N ILE A 330 13.46 -10.27 6.77
CA ILE A 330 12.37 -9.88 5.85
C ILE A 330 12.79 -10.15 4.41
N ASN A 331 12.13 -11.13 3.79
CA ASN A 331 12.26 -11.38 2.36
C ASN A 331 11.07 -10.75 1.63
N MET A 332 11.33 -9.73 0.81
CA MET A 332 10.30 -8.98 0.10
C MET A 332 10.23 -9.40 -1.37
N SER A 333 9.02 -9.65 -1.87
CA SER A 333 8.73 -9.70 -3.31
C SER A 333 7.81 -8.56 -3.77
N ALA A 334 7.64 -7.52 -2.95
CA ALA A 334 6.68 -6.44 -3.16
C ALA A 334 7.33 -5.06 -2.97
N ASP A 335 6.75 -4.05 -3.62
CA ASP A 335 7.28 -2.69 -3.70
C ASP A 335 6.64 -1.80 -2.62
N PHE A 336 7.33 -1.63 -1.50
CA PHE A 336 6.96 -0.63 -0.47
C PHE A 336 7.71 0.67 -0.75
N THR A 337 7.03 1.82 -0.67
CA THR A 337 7.70 3.13 -0.83
C THR A 337 8.29 3.63 0.50
N ARG A 338 7.83 3.10 1.64
CA ARG A 338 8.37 3.43 2.96
C ARG A 338 8.52 2.18 3.84
N VAL A 339 9.65 2.06 4.51
CA VAL A 339 9.95 0.97 5.44
C VAL A 339 10.52 1.57 6.72
N TYR A 340 9.95 1.19 7.86
CA TYR A 340 10.48 1.51 9.18
C TYR A 340 10.79 0.20 9.90
N LEU A 341 12.06 -0.06 10.19
CA LEU A 341 12.53 -1.19 10.99
C LEU A 341 12.35 -0.91 12.50
N GLY A 342 12.56 -1.93 13.32
CA GLY A 342 12.22 -1.95 14.73
C GLY A 342 13.36 -1.60 15.69
N PRO A 343 13.17 -1.83 17.00
CA PRO A 343 14.20 -1.61 18.01
C PRO A 343 15.20 -2.78 18.16
N LYS A 344 15.17 -3.76 17.25
CA LYS A 344 15.99 -4.98 17.27
C LYS A 344 16.77 -5.07 15.96
N GLY A 345 17.84 -5.86 15.94
CA GLY A 345 18.65 -5.99 14.72
C GLY A 345 17.87 -6.70 13.63
N ASP A 346 17.47 -5.97 12.60
CA ASP A 346 16.61 -6.43 11.52
C ASP A 346 17.43 -6.61 10.24
N THR A 347 17.14 -7.67 9.49
CA THR A 347 17.73 -7.95 8.17
C THR A 347 16.67 -7.86 7.10
N ILE A 348 16.88 -7.01 6.10
CA ILE A 348 15.92 -6.76 5.02
C ILE A 348 16.61 -6.75 3.65
N THR A 349 15.91 -7.26 2.64
CA THR A 349 16.25 -7.03 1.23
C THR A 349 15.13 -6.25 0.54
N VAL A 350 15.43 -5.04 0.08
CA VAL A 350 14.47 -4.14 -0.57
C VAL A 350 14.44 -4.42 -2.08
N ALA A 351 13.32 -4.92 -2.60
CA ALA A 351 13.23 -5.52 -3.94
C ALA A 351 12.97 -4.57 -5.13
N ALA A 352 12.53 -3.31 -4.89
CA ALA A 352 12.49 -2.13 -5.78
C ALA A 352 11.14 -1.61 -6.36
N ALA A 353 10.61 -0.54 -5.75
CA ALA A 353 10.22 0.73 -6.38
C ALA A 353 10.74 1.86 -5.47
N ALA A 354 10.73 3.14 -5.87
CA ALA A 354 11.36 4.20 -5.08
C ALA A 354 10.99 4.13 -3.57
N ALA A 355 11.99 3.88 -2.70
CA ALA A 355 11.75 3.50 -1.31
C ALA A 355 12.56 4.38 -0.34
N THR A 356 11.95 4.74 0.78
CA THR A 356 12.63 5.30 1.94
C THR A 356 12.67 4.26 3.05
N VAL A 357 13.85 3.98 3.60
CA VAL A 357 14.07 2.99 4.67
C VAL A 357 14.66 3.68 5.90
N THR A 358 14.15 3.37 7.08
CA THR A 358 14.67 3.82 8.38
C THR A 358 14.97 2.60 9.25
N GLY A 359 16.20 2.43 9.74
CA GLY A 359 16.66 1.27 10.54
C GLY A 359 16.12 1.22 11.98
N GLY A 360 16.03 2.37 12.64
CA GLY A 360 15.50 2.40 14.00
C GLY A 360 16.61 2.31 15.04
N ALA A 361 16.54 1.37 16.00
CA ALA A 361 17.49 1.33 17.12
C ALA A 361 18.31 0.03 17.22
N GLY A 362 18.08 -0.90 16.29
CA GLY A 362 18.79 -2.17 16.22
C GLY A 362 20.08 -2.06 15.40
N ASN A 363 20.89 -3.11 15.43
CA ASN A 363 22.00 -3.25 14.48
C ASN A 363 21.45 -3.90 13.21
N ASP A 364 21.11 -3.10 12.20
CA ASP A 364 20.38 -3.57 11.05
C ASP A 364 21.29 -3.98 9.88
N THR A 365 20.78 -4.87 9.03
CA THR A 365 21.41 -5.24 7.77
C THR A 365 20.44 -5.04 6.62
N ILE A 366 20.71 -4.02 5.80
CA ILE A 366 19.79 -3.57 4.74
C ILE A 366 20.47 -3.79 3.39
N ALA A 367 19.99 -4.77 2.63
CA ALA A 367 20.36 -4.99 1.24
C ALA A 367 19.39 -4.29 0.31
N VAL A 368 19.91 -3.63 -0.74
CA VAL A 368 19.08 -2.87 -1.68
C VAL A 368 19.13 -3.41 -3.11
N GLY A 369 17.96 -3.46 -3.73
CA GLY A 369 17.76 -3.68 -5.16
C GLY A 369 18.04 -2.42 -5.98
N SER A 370 17.56 -2.38 -7.22
CA SER A 370 17.67 -1.22 -8.12
C SER A 370 16.67 -0.10 -7.76
N GLY A 371 16.78 1.08 -8.38
CA GLY A 371 15.81 2.18 -8.21
C GLY A 371 16.28 3.32 -7.32
N ASN A 372 15.39 4.28 -7.05
CA ASN A 372 15.68 5.46 -6.22
C ASN A 372 15.46 5.13 -4.75
N ILE A 373 16.52 4.90 -3.99
CA ILE A 373 16.41 4.42 -2.61
C ILE A 373 17.10 5.41 -1.66
N VAL A 374 16.36 5.82 -0.63
CA VAL A 374 16.85 6.65 0.47
C VAL A 374 16.88 5.79 1.74
N ILE A 375 18.00 5.76 2.45
CA ILE A 375 18.18 4.96 3.66
C ILE A 375 18.74 5.84 4.77
N ASP A 376 18.18 5.69 5.96
CA ASP A 376 18.69 6.25 7.21
C ASP A 376 18.86 5.11 8.22
N GLY A 377 20.09 4.72 8.56
CA GLY A 377 20.34 3.62 9.50
C GLY A 377 19.79 3.93 10.90
N SER A 378 19.87 5.20 11.31
CA SER A 378 19.43 5.70 12.63
C SER A 378 20.38 5.31 13.76
N ASP A 379 19.88 4.73 14.85
CA ASP A 379 20.70 4.33 16.00
C ASP A 379 21.09 2.84 15.86
N GLY A 380 22.31 2.49 16.24
CA GLY A 380 22.78 1.10 16.18
C GLY A 380 24.10 1.00 15.42
N ILE A 381 24.44 -0.23 15.04
CA ILE A 381 25.56 -0.52 14.14
C ILE A 381 24.97 -1.12 12.86
N ASP A 382 24.78 -0.26 11.87
CA ASP A 382 24.05 -0.63 10.66
C ASP A 382 24.98 -1.02 9.51
N ILE A 383 24.56 -2.05 8.77
CA ILE A 383 25.25 -2.59 7.60
C ILE A 383 24.38 -2.39 6.37
N ILE A 384 24.85 -1.58 5.42
CA ILE A 384 24.18 -1.38 4.14
C ILE A 384 24.91 -2.14 3.04
N ILE A 385 24.17 -2.99 2.30
CA ILE A 385 24.70 -3.81 1.21
C ILE A 385 24.28 -3.20 -0.13
N LEU A 386 25.26 -2.63 -0.83
CA LEU A 386 25.10 -1.99 -2.14
C LEU A 386 25.55 -2.92 -3.28
N PRO A 387 24.78 -3.04 -4.38
CA PRO A 387 24.96 -4.09 -5.37
C PRO A 387 26.13 -3.88 -6.36
N LEU A 388 26.80 -2.71 -6.32
CA LEU A 388 27.85 -2.34 -7.27
C LEU A 388 29.20 -2.12 -6.56
N PRO A 389 30.32 -2.11 -7.30
CA PRO A 389 31.63 -1.81 -6.73
C PRO A 389 31.72 -0.40 -6.14
N ARG A 390 32.57 -0.20 -5.11
CA ARG A 390 32.79 1.08 -4.39
C ARG A 390 33.00 2.27 -5.32
N ALA A 391 33.70 2.06 -6.44
CA ALA A 391 34.02 3.12 -7.41
C ALA A 391 32.79 3.74 -8.11
N LYS A 392 31.60 3.11 -7.98
CA LYS A 392 30.36 3.64 -8.52
C LYS A 392 29.68 4.66 -7.61
N TYR A 393 30.11 4.77 -6.35
CA TYR A 393 29.46 5.60 -5.34
C TYR A 393 30.35 6.75 -4.91
N GLN A 394 29.72 7.84 -4.48
CA GLN A 394 30.34 8.95 -3.80
C GLN A 394 30.20 8.71 -2.29
N LEU A 395 31.28 8.95 -1.56
CA LEU A 395 31.29 8.90 -0.11
C LEU A 395 31.41 10.33 0.38
N SER A 396 30.59 10.69 1.36
CA SER A 396 30.70 11.92 2.11
C SER A 396 30.59 11.54 3.59
N VAL A 397 31.72 11.51 4.26
CA VAL A 397 31.83 11.25 5.69
C VAL A 397 31.64 12.59 6.42
N GLY A 398 30.74 12.63 7.39
CA GLY A 398 30.36 13.86 8.09
C GLY A 398 31.34 14.24 9.20
N SER A 399 31.30 15.48 9.68
CA SER A 399 32.12 15.95 10.81
C SER A 399 31.45 15.78 12.18
N SER A 400 30.28 15.14 12.26
CA SER A 400 29.50 14.92 13.49
C SER A 400 28.64 13.67 13.30
N PRO A 401 28.62 12.71 14.25
CA PRO A 401 27.76 11.56 14.10
C PRO A 401 26.30 11.98 14.29
N PRO A 402 25.39 11.57 13.39
CA PRO A 402 25.59 11.17 11.99
C PRO A 402 25.32 12.38 11.06
N PRO A 403 25.97 12.50 9.88
CA PRO A 403 25.67 11.56 8.82
C PRO A 403 26.89 11.21 7.96
N ASP A 404 27.40 10.00 8.16
CA ASP A 404 28.18 9.36 7.11
C ASP A 404 27.23 8.96 6.01
N SER A 405 27.56 9.37 4.78
CA SER A 405 26.66 9.21 3.66
C SER A 405 27.33 8.62 2.44
N VAL A 406 26.61 7.70 1.80
CA VAL A 406 26.97 7.12 0.51
C VAL A 406 25.89 7.51 -0.48
N SER A 407 26.29 8.08 -1.61
CA SER A 407 25.34 8.50 -2.66
C SER A 407 25.79 8.10 -4.06
N GLY A 408 24.85 8.14 -5.00
CA GLY A 408 25.09 7.83 -6.41
C GLY A 408 24.37 6.55 -6.84
N ASN A 409 24.23 6.35 -8.15
CA ASN A 409 23.39 5.29 -8.76
C ASN A 409 21.96 5.24 -8.18
N ASN A 410 21.40 6.41 -7.89
CA ASN A 410 20.06 6.58 -7.30
C ASN A 410 19.92 6.17 -5.82
N TYR A 411 21.03 5.89 -5.13
CA TYR A 411 21.04 5.66 -3.69
C TYR A 411 21.42 6.94 -2.93
N THR A 412 20.78 7.17 -1.79
CA THR A 412 21.22 8.12 -0.75
C THR A 412 21.13 7.40 0.58
N VAL A 413 22.27 7.15 1.20
CA VAL A 413 22.39 6.45 2.48
C VAL A 413 22.94 7.44 3.50
N THR A 414 22.35 7.52 4.68
CA THR A 414 22.82 8.34 5.82
C THR A 414 22.82 7.52 7.11
N SER A 415 23.57 7.99 8.10
CA SER A 415 23.59 7.42 9.46
C SER A 415 23.90 5.93 9.45
N VAL A 416 25.05 5.55 8.89
CA VAL A 416 25.47 4.15 8.75
C VAL A 416 26.94 3.98 9.13
N GLU A 417 27.24 2.94 9.89
CA GLU A 417 28.58 2.65 10.38
C GLU A 417 29.35 1.73 9.41
N ARG A 418 28.65 0.86 8.66
CA ARG A 418 29.25 -0.15 7.78
C ARG A 418 28.57 -0.18 6.40
N VAL A 419 29.38 -0.21 5.34
CA VAL A 419 28.87 -0.36 3.97
C VAL A 419 29.61 -1.48 3.24
N GLN A 420 28.86 -2.46 2.78
CA GLN A 420 29.33 -3.54 1.93
C GLN A 420 29.03 -3.22 0.47
N PHE A 421 30.07 -3.09 -0.34
CA PHE A 421 30.00 -2.99 -1.80
C PHE A 421 30.22 -4.38 -2.42
N ALA A 422 30.06 -4.47 -3.75
CA ALA A 422 30.30 -5.72 -4.47
C ALA A 422 31.78 -6.18 -4.44
N ASP A 423 32.72 -5.27 -4.20
CA ASP A 423 34.17 -5.52 -4.25
C ASP A 423 34.89 -5.39 -2.90
N LYS A 424 34.31 -4.71 -1.90
CA LYS A 424 34.92 -4.47 -0.58
C LYS A 424 33.90 -4.03 0.47
N LYS A 425 34.30 -3.99 1.75
CA LYS A 425 33.53 -3.37 2.84
C LYS A 425 34.27 -2.17 3.41
N LEU A 426 33.55 -1.13 3.80
CA LEU A 426 34.09 0.06 4.47
C LEU A 426 33.36 0.33 5.79
N ALA A 427 34.11 0.65 6.83
CA ALA A 427 33.59 1.23 8.06
C ALA A 427 33.77 2.75 8.02
N LEU A 428 32.74 3.49 8.46
CA LEU A 428 32.65 4.95 8.29
C LEU A 428 32.73 5.72 9.62
N ASP A 429 32.45 5.08 10.74
CA ASP A 429 32.40 5.63 12.10
C ASP A 429 33.80 5.92 12.70
N LEU A 430 34.56 6.80 12.06
CA LEU A 430 35.92 7.19 12.50
C LEU A 430 35.94 8.02 13.80
N ASN A 431 34.79 8.48 14.27
CA ASN A 431 34.57 9.06 15.59
C ASN A 431 34.09 8.02 16.63
N GLY A 432 33.94 6.75 16.23
CA GLY A 432 33.53 5.62 17.04
C GLY A 432 34.43 4.40 16.84
N ALA A 433 33.83 3.22 16.62
CA ALA A 433 34.54 1.94 16.67
C ALA A 433 35.63 1.81 15.58
N ALA A 434 35.39 2.30 14.35
CA ALA A 434 36.43 2.29 13.32
C ALA A 434 37.61 3.20 13.69
N GLY A 435 37.33 4.37 14.28
CA GLY A 435 38.35 5.30 14.75
C GLY A 435 39.23 4.69 15.83
N ASP A 436 38.61 4.12 16.87
CA ASP A 436 39.34 3.48 17.96
C ASP A 436 40.10 2.24 17.49
N THR A 437 39.54 1.48 16.55
CA THR A 437 40.21 0.35 15.90
C THR A 437 41.50 0.80 15.21
N VAL A 438 41.45 1.80 14.32
CA VAL A 438 42.65 2.24 13.59
C VAL A 438 43.69 2.91 14.49
N LYS A 439 43.26 3.61 15.54
CA LYS A 439 44.15 4.20 16.54
C LYS A 439 44.89 3.12 17.34
N LEU A 440 44.18 2.10 17.82
CA LEU A 440 44.79 0.96 18.53
C LEU A 440 45.74 0.20 17.63
N ILE A 441 45.37 -0.06 16.37
CA ILE A 441 46.25 -0.71 15.39
C ILE A 441 47.51 0.12 15.14
N GLY A 442 47.34 1.42 14.92
CA GLY A 442 48.43 2.37 14.70
C GLY A 442 49.41 2.43 15.87
N ALA A 443 48.89 2.49 17.10
CA ALA A 443 49.72 2.58 18.29
C ALA A 443 50.37 1.25 18.69
N ALA A 444 49.72 0.11 18.42
CA ALA A 444 50.27 -1.20 18.79
C ALA A 444 51.23 -1.77 17.75
N PHE A 445 50.89 -1.68 16.47
CA PHE A 445 51.60 -2.36 15.38
C PHE A 445 52.32 -1.39 14.43
N GLY A 446 51.84 -0.15 14.35
CA GLY A 446 52.35 0.90 13.44
C GLY A 446 51.41 1.20 12.27
N PRO A 447 51.62 2.34 11.58
CA PRO A 447 50.71 2.85 10.55
C PRO A 447 50.53 1.90 9.35
N GLN A 448 51.54 1.08 9.03
CA GLN A 448 51.47 0.11 7.94
C GLN A 448 50.42 -0.99 8.16
N TYR A 449 49.99 -1.23 9.40
CA TYR A 449 48.97 -2.23 9.72
C TYR A 449 47.55 -1.67 9.65
N VAL A 450 47.38 -0.35 9.63
CA VAL A 450 46.06 0.30 9.57
C VAL A 450 45.33 -0.03 8.28
N ALA A 451 46.05 -0.22 7.18
CA ALA A 451 45.50 -0.62 5.90
C ALA A 451 45.24 -2.14 5.76
N ASN A 452 45.43 -2.94 6.81
CA ASN A 452 45.20 -4.38 6.77
C ASN A 452 43.73 -4.71 7.12
N PRO A 453 42.90 -5.14 6.16
CA PRO A 453 41.47 -5.33 6.39
C PRO A 453 41.14 -6.40 7.45
N ALA A 454 42.02 -7.38 7.66
CA ALA A 454 41.83 -8.41 8.68
C ALA A 454 42.02 -7.86 10.11
N PHE A 455 42.96 -6.93 10.29
CA PHE A 455 43.19 -6.29 11.59
C PHE A 455 42.05 -5.34 11.92
N VAL A 456 41.63 -4.55 10.93
CA VAL A 456 40.47 -3.66 11.07
C VAL A 456 39.21 -4.47 11.37
N GLY A 457 38.94 -5.53 10.60
CA GLY A 457 37.78 -6.40 10.82
C GLY A 457 37.76 -7.04 12.21
N ALA A 458 38.91 -7.45 12.73
CA ALA A 458 39.00 -8.00 14.09
C ALA A 458 38.72 -6.95 15.18
N GLY A 459 39.21 -5.72 15.03
CA GLY A 459 38.94 -4.63 15.95
C GLY A 459 37.47 -4.21 15.94
N LEU A 460 36.90 -4.02 14.75
CA LEU A 460 35.48 -3.73 14.58
C LEU A 460 34.61 -4.81 15.21
N ALA A 461 34.87 -6.10 14.94
CA ALA A 461 34.11 -7.20 15.53
C ALA A 461 34.16 -7.21 17.06
N ALA A 462 35.27 -6.79 17.67
CA ALA A 462 35.41 -6.69 19.12
C ALA A 462 34.55 -5.55 19.69
N PHE A 463 34.58 -4.38 19.07
CA PHE A 463 33.74 -3.24 19.48
C PHE A 463 32.26 -3.48 19.22
N ASP A 464 31.91 -4.08 18.07
CA ASP A 464 30.53 -4.42 17.71
C ASP A 464 29.94 -5.48 18.68
N ALA A 465 30.80 -6.28 19.34
CA ALA A 465 30.43 -7.19 20.42
C ALA A 465 30.29 -6.51 21.80
N GLY A 466 30.51 -5.20 21.88
CA GLY A 466 30.37 -4.40 23.10
C GLY A 466 31.61 -4.33 23.99
N MET A 467 32.78 -4.77 23.50
CA MET A 467 34.03 -4.62 24.26
C MET A 467 34.40 -3.15 24.42
N THR A 468 34.92 -2.79 25.60
CA THR A 468 35.49 -1.48 25.86
C THR A 468 36.84 -1.31 25.16
N VAL A 469 37.25 -0.07 24.91
CA VAL A 469 38.56 0.25 24.30
C VAL A 469 39.71 -0.39 25.08
N GLN A 470 39.61 -0.47 26.41
CA GLN A 470 40.63 -1.10 27.24
C GLN A 470 40.67 -2.62 27.07
N GLU A 471 39.52 -3.30 27.01
CA GLU A 471 39.48 -4.75 26.74
C GLU A 471 39.99 -5.08 25.34
N VAL A 472 39.70 -4.25 24.33
CA VAL A 472 40.27 -4.41 22.99
C VAL A 472 41.78 -4.15 23.02
N ALA A 473 42.27 -3.18 23.78
CA ALA A 473 43.70 -2.96 23.97
C ALA A 473 44.39 -4.16 24.63
N GLU A 474 43.77 -4.80 25.62
CA GLU A 474 44.24 -6.04 26.23
C GLU A 474 44.31 -7.19 25.20
N LEU A 475 43.28 -7.33 24.36
CA LEU A 475 43.26 -8.32 23.27
C LEU A 475 44.40 -8.08 22.26
N VAL A 476 44.65 -6.82 21.91
CA VAL A 476 45.74 -6.41 21.02
C VAL A 476 47.09 -6.79 21.61
N LEU A 477 47.36 -6.45 22.88
CA LEU A 477 48.61 -6.80 23.58
C LEU A 477 48.78 -8.31 23.73
N GLY A 478 47.68 -9.03 23.98
CA GLY A 478 47.64 -10.48 24.08
C GLY A 478 47.85 -11.20 22.74
N SER A 479 47.71 -10.50 21.61
CA SER A 479 47.86 -11.10 20.28
C SER A 479 49.29 -11.59 20.04
N SER A 480 49.41 -12.73 19.34
CA SER A 480 50.71 -13.29 18.95
C SER A 480 51.51 -12.32 18.08
N VAL A 481 50.82 -11.52 17.26
CA VAL A 481 51.43 -10.49 16.42
C VAL A 481 52.11 -9.42 17.28
N PHE A 482 51.41 -8.90 18.29
CA PHE A 482 51.99 -7.88 19.15
C PHE A 482 53.19 -8.42 19.93
N GLN A 483 53.05 -9.61 20.52
CA GLN A 483 54.14 -10.25 21.26
C GLN A 483 55.37 -10.52 20.38
N GLN A 484 55.16 -10.84 19.10
CA GLN A 484 56.25 -11.02 18.15
C GLN A 484 56.95 -9.70 17.80
N LEU A 485 56.19 -8.61 17.63
CA LEU A 485 56.77 -7.29 17.36
C LEU A 485 57.51 -6.72 18.58
N ALA A 486 56.91 -6.82 19.77
CA ALA A 486 57.51 -6.36 21.01
C ALA A 486 58.66 -7.27 21.50
N GLY A 487 58.66 -8.54 21.09
CA GLY A 487 59.64 -9.56 21.52
C GLY A 487 59.40 -10.14 22.91
N SER A 488 58.67 -9.43 23.79
CA SER A 488 58.17 -9.93 25.08
C SER A 488 57.06 -9.02 25.60
N LEU A 489 56.37 -9.43 26.67
CA LEU A 489 55.40 -8.60 27.40
C LEU A 489 56.00 -7.88 28.62
N SER A 490 57.34 -7.71 28.67
CA SER A 490 57.95 -6.87 29.70
C SER A 490 57.59 -5.40 29.49
N ASN A 491 57.46 -4.61 30.57
CA ASN A 491 57.12 -3.19 30.50
C ASN A 491 58.02 -2.42 29.53
N ALA A 492 59.34 -2.65 29.58
CA ALA A 492 60.29 -2.02 28.66
C ALA A 492 60.07 -2.40 27.18
N ALA A 493 59.74 -3.67 26.89
CA ALA A 493 59.48 -4.12 25.53
C ALA A 493 58.17 -3.53 24.97
N VAL A 494 57.11 -3.53 25.80
CA VAL A 494 55.82 -2.95 25.43
C VAL A 494 55.95 -1.45 25.17
N VAL A 495 56.55 -0.69 26.09
CA VAL A 495 56.81 0.75 25.91
C VAL A 495 57.60 1.02 24.63
N THR A 496 58.67 0.25 24.39
CA THR A 496 59.50 0.40 23.19
C THR A 496 58.70 0.19 21.92
N GLN A 497 57.84 -0.85 21.86
CA GLN A 497 57.01 -1.14 20.69
C GLN A 497 55.94 -0.07 20.45
N LEU A 498 55.23 0.35 21.50
CA LEU A 498 54.19 1.38 21.39
C LEU A 498 54.80 2.72 20.95
N TYR A 499 55.90 3.14 21.59
CA TYR A 499 56.59 4.38 21.26
C TYR A 499 57.12 4.34 19.83
N THR A 500 57.73 3.24 19.40
CA THR A 500 58.22 3.10 18.01
C THR A 500 57.08 3.16 17.01
N SER A 501 55.91 2.60 17.32
CA SER A 501 54.75 2.61 16.45
C SER A 501 54.16 4.02 16.29
N VAL A 502 54.07 4.78 17.39
CA VAL A 502 53.51 6.14 17.42
C VAL A 502 54.49 7.22 16.96
N VAL A 503 55.77 7.14 17.33
CA VAL A 503 56.78 8.17 17.03
C VAL A 503 57.58 7.83 15.78
N GLY A 504 57.73 6.55 15.47
CA GLY A 504 58.51 6.06 14.34
C GLY A 504 60.00 5.80 14.62
N ALA A 505 60.42 5.92 15.87
CA ALA A 505 61.76 5.58 16.33
C ALA A 505 61.68 5.03 17.76
N ALA A 506 62.70 4.26 18.18
CA ALA A 506 62.78 3.77 19.55
C ALA A 506 62.89 4.94 20.55
N PRO A 507 62.31 4.80 21.77
CA PRO A 507 62.38 5.84 22.78
C PRO A 507 63.82 6.10 23.22
N ALA A 508 64.13 7.36 23.52
CA ALA A 508 65.34 7.68 24.26
C ALA A 508 65.25 7.09 25.69
N ALA A 509 66.40 6.86 26.34
CA ALA A 509 66.42 6.23 27.67
C ALA A 509 65.53 6.96 28.70
N ALA A 510 65.53 8.29 28.71
CA ALA A 510 64.70 9.07 29.62
C ALA A 510 63.18 8.90 29.39
N ASP A 511 62.76 8.80 28.12
CA ASP A 511 61.35 8.57 27.79
C ASP A 511 60.94 7.14 28.14
N LEU A 512 61.81 6.17 27.85
CA LEU A 512 61.62 4.76 28.21
C LEU A 512 61.45 4.60 29.72
N ASP A 513 62.37 5.17 30.51
CA ASP A 513 62.32 5.15 31.97
C ASP A 513 61.04 5.78 32.51
N THR A 514 60.56 6.87 31.88
CA THR A 514 59.33 7.56 32.27
C THR A 514 58.11 6.65 32.11
N TYR A 515 57.89 6.08 30.93
CA TYR A 515 56.71 5.24 30.68
C TYR A 515 56.79 3.87 31.36
N VAL A 516 57.99 3.30 31.51
CA VAL A 516 58.19 2.07 32.31
C VAL A 516 57.87 2.33 33.77
N GLY A 517 58.31 3.47 34.32
CA GLY A 517 57.98 3.87 35.68
C GLY A 517 56.47 3.95 35.93
N LEU A 518 55.69 4.48 34.97
CA LEU A 518 54.23 4.51 35.08
C LEU A 518 53.62 3.10 35.19
N LEU A 519 54.13 2.14 34.43
CA LEU A 519 53.66 0.75 34.47
C LEU A 519 54.08 0.05 35.78
N ASP A 520 55.31 0.30 36.25
CA ASP A 520 55.81 -0.25 37.51
C ASP A 520 55.07 0.32 38.74
N ASP A 521 54.58 1.56 38.64
CA ASP A 521 53.77 2.24 39.66
C ASP A 521 52.28 1.85 39.63
N GLY A 522 51.87 0.94 38.73
CA GLY A 522 50.55 0.30 38.74
C GLY A 522 49.62 0.66 37.58
N MET A 523 50.06 1.47 36.61
CA MET A 523 49.34 1.60 35.34
C MET A 523 49.40 0.28 34.56
N SER A 524 48.29 -0.15 33.97
CA SER A 524 48.28 -1.32 33.09
C SER A 524 48.87 -1.00 31.72
N GLN A 525 49.43 -2.03 31.06
CA GLN A 525 49.91 -1.90 29.68
C GLN A 525 48.79 -1.53 28.71
N ALA A 526 47.55 -1.97 28.98
CA ALA A 526 46.38 -1.63 28.20
C ALA A 526 46.04 -0.14 28.31
N GLU A 527 46.04 0.43 29.52
CA GLU A 527 45.87 1.88 29.71
C GLU A 527 46.93 2.68 28.95
N LEU A 528 48.20 2.24 28.99
CA LEU A 528 49.26 2.90 28.22
C LEU A 528 49.02 2.83 26.71
N LEU A 529 48.57 1.69 26.18
CA LEU A 529 48.20 1.57 24.76
C LEU A 529 47.02 2.49 24.41
N VAL A 530 46.01 2.62 25.26
CA VAL A 530 44.89 3.55 25.03
C VAL A 530 45.36 5.01 25.00
N ILE A 531 46.29 5.39 25.88
CA ILE A 531 46.92 6.72 25.88
C ILE A 531 47.70 6.94 24.57
N ALA A 532 48.52 5.97 24.17
CA ALA A 532 49.30 6.03 22.94
C ALA A 532 48.39 6.16 21.70
N ALA A 533 47.30 5.38 21.65
CA ALA A 533 46.30 5.36 20.60
C ALA A 533 45.63 6.72 20.40
N ASN A 534 45.32 7.44 21.49
CA ASN A 534 44.66 8.75 21.45
C ASN A 534 45.62 9.94 21.34
N SER A 535 46.92 9.71 21.16
CA SER A 535 47.87 10.80 20.98
C SER A 535 47.72 11.50 19.62
N ASP A 536 47.98 12.81 19.59
CA ASP A 536 48.02 13.60 18.35
C ASP A 536 49.05 13.03 17.36
N MET A 537 50.19 12.56 17.88
CA MET A 537 51.23 11.92 17.06
C MET A 537 50.71 10.67 16.35
N ASN A 538 49.99 9.79 17.05
CA ASN A 538 49.42 8.60 16.43
C ASN A 538 48.39 8.99 15.37
N SER A 539 47.49 9.92 15.69
CA SER A 539 46.46 10.41 14.76
C SER A 539 47.05 10.97 13.47
N GLN A 540 48.16 11.72 13.55
CA GLN A 540 48.90 12.20 12.37
C GLN A 540 49.59 11.06 11.62
N ARG A 541 50.21 10.14 12.35
CA ARG A 541 51.02 9.06 11.77
C ARG A 541 50.20 8.04 10.99
N ILE A 542 48.96 7.81 11.40
CA ILE A 542 48.01 6.94 10.69
C ILE A 542 47.19 7.66 9.63
N ASP A 543 47.39 8.96 9.44
CA ASP A 543 46.56 9.82 8.59
C ASP A 543 45.06 9.68 8.91
N LEU A 544 44.70 9.86 10.19
CA LEU A 544 43.32 9.69 10.65
C LEU A 544 42.35 10.62 9.90
N VAL A 545 42.82 11.80 9.48
CA VAL A 545 42.04 12.76 8.67
C VAL A 545 41.78 12.19 7.27
N GLY A 546 42.78 11.60 6.61
CA GLY A 546 42.60 10.93 5.33
C GLY A 546 41.65 9.74 5.43
N LEU A 547 41.77 8.94 6.49
CA LEU A 547 40.86 7.81 6.76
C LEU A 547 39.43 8.29 7.00
N ALA A 548 39.25 9.38 7.75
CA ALA A 548 37.94 10.01 7.93
C ALA A 548 37.33 10.47 6.61
N GLY A 549 38.10 10.83 5.58
CA GLY A 549 37.54 11.16 4.26
C GLY A 549 37.19 9.95 3.39
N ALA A 550 37.82 8.80 3.64
CA ALA A 550 37.77 7.63 2.74
C ALA A 550 36.97 6.43 3.29
N GLY A 551 36.76 6.38 4.61
CA GLY A 551 36.39 5.16 5.32
C GLY A 551 37.55 4.17 5.43
N VAL A 552 37.39 3.12 6.25
CA VAL A 552 38.42 2.11 6.48
C VAL A 552 37.97 0.76 5.95
N GLU A 553 38.79 0.10 5.15
CA GLU A 553 38.49 -1.21 4.57
C GLU A 553 38.60 -2.34 5.62
N TYR A 554 37.65 -3.28 5.59
CA TYR A 554 37.63 -4.45 6.47
C TYR A 554 37.08 -5.71 5.76
N VAL A 555 37.24 -6.90 6.38
CA VAL A 555 36.80 -8.20 5.84
C VAL A 555 35.43 -8.66 6.30
#